data_AF-A0A848EJF2-F1
#
_entry.id   AF-A0A848EJF2-F1
#
_cell.length_a   1.000
_cell.length_b   1.000
_cell.length_c   1.000
_cell.angle_alpha   90.00
_cell.angle_beta   90.00
_cell.angle_gamma   90.00
#
_symmetry.space_group_name_H-M   'P 1'
#
loop_
_entity.id
_entity.type
_entity.pdbx_description
1 polymer ?
#
loop_
_entity_poly.entity_id
_entity_poly.type
_entity_poly.pdbx_seq_one_letter_code
_entity_poly.pdbx_strand_id
1 'polypeptide(L)'
;MSRTDRILRWLAWPAAIWIAYEFLWYEQYKLTGHPGSVNYIFQPLADWFGIPAYEKPFRLAVASLEILASVLVLVPLTRAWGGLLTIGLMSGAIFFHTIGPIGIDPYGDGGQLFKEAIFTWCMGALVAYAHRQEIFAVASRFGLPVPAPRIG
;
A
#
# COMPACT_ATOMS: atom_id res chain seq x y z
N MET A 1 -24.24 9.07 11.70
CA MET A 1 -23.42 8.06 10.99
C MET A 1 -24.40 7.08 10.39
N SER A 2 -24.46 7.06 9.06
CA SER A 2 -25.45 6.23 8.37
C SER A 2 -25.20 4.74 8.61
N ARG A 3 -26.21 3.90 8.39
CA ARG A 3 -26.06 2.43 8.40
C ARG A 3 -24.92 1.99 7.47
N THR A 4 -24.82 2.61 6.29
CA THR A 4 -23.77 2.34 5.30
C THR A 4 -22.37 2.67 5.84
N ASP A 5 -22.19 3.80 6.53
CA ASP A 5 -20.88 4.15 7.11
C ASP A 5 -20.46 3.15 8.19
N ARG A 6 -21.42 2.62 8.95
CA ARG A 6 -21.15 1.58 9.95
C ARG A 6 -20.69 0.28 9.27
N ILE A 7 -21.39 -0.16 8.23
CA ILE A 7 -21.03 -1.36 7.47
C ILE A 7 -19.64 -1.21 6.84
N LEU A 8 -19.36 -0.07 6.20
CA LEU A 8 -18.05 0.19 5.59
C LEU A 8 -16.91 0.13 6.61
N ARG A 9 -17.10 0.67 7.81
CA ARG A 9 -16.08 0.59 8.87
C ARG A 9 -15.86 -0.84 9.38
N TRP A 10 -16.89 -1.67 9.39
CA TRP A 10 -16.73 -3.10 9.71
C TRP A 10 -16.00 -3.83 8.58
N LEU A 11 -16.33 -3.57 7.32
CA LEU A 11 -15.65 -4.15 6.15
C LEU A 11 -14.18 -3.70 6.04
N ALA A 12 -13.83 -2.52 6.59
CA ALA A 12 -12.46 -2.05 6.63
C ALA A 12 -11.54 -2.91 7.52
N TRP A 13 -12.07 -3.67 8.48
CA TRP A 13 -11.25 -4.51 9.35
C TRP A 13 -10.65 -5.73 8.61
N PRO A 14 -11.42 -6.57 7.90
CA PRO A 14 -10.84 -7.61 7.05
C PRO A 14 -9.83 -7.06 6.04
N ALA A 15 -10.13 -5.92 5.41
CA ALA A 15 -9.21 -5.26 4.49
C ALA A 15 -7.91 -4.82 5.18
N ALA A 16 -7.99 -4.21 6.37
CA ALA A 16 -6.82 -3.80 7.14
C ALA A 16 -5.97 -5.01 7.60
N ILE A 17 -6.61 -6.10 8.01
CA ILE A 17 -5.92 -7.35 8.40
C ILE A 17 -5.22 -7.95 7.19
N TRP A 18 -5.87 -7.98 6.01
CA TRP A 18 -5.24 -8.43 4.77
C TRP A 18 -4.00 -7.60 4.43
N ILE A 19 -4.11 -6.27 4.42
CA ILE A 19 -2.98 -5.38 4.11
C ILE A 19 -1.82 -5.62 5.07
N ALA A 20 -2.11 -5.73 6.37
CA ALA A 20 -1.07 -5.97 7.36
C ALA A 20 -0.40 -7.33 7.16
N TYR A 21 -1.19 -8.39 6.93
CA TYR A 21 -0.67 -9.72 6.61
C TYR A 21 0.24 -9.68 5.37
N GLU A 22 -0.25 -9.13 4.27
CA GLU A 22 0.43 -9.09 2.99
C GLU A 22 1.78 -8.39 3.08
N PHE A 23 1.78 -7.17 3.63
CA PHE A 23 3.00 -6.39 3.79
C PHE A 23 4.01 -7.08 4.70
N LEU A 24 3.58 -7.55 5.87
CA LEU A 24 4.47 -8.23 6.82
C LEU A 24 4.97 -9.58 6.30
N TRP A 25 4.18 -10.29 5.49
CA TRP A 25 4.57 -11.56 4.89
C TRP A 25 5.78 -11.41 3.96
N TYR A 26 5.79 -10.37 3.12
CA TYR A 26 6.87 -10.16 2.16
C TYR A 26 8.15 -9.59 2.77
N GLU A 27 8.11 -9.11 4.01
CA GLU A 27 9.31 -8.63 4.72
C GLU A 27 10.38 -9.69 4.91
N GLN A 28 10.01 -10.97 4.97
CA GLN A 28 10.98 -12.06 5.03
C GLN A 28 11.91 -12.09 3.81
N TYR A 29 11.46 -11.59 2.66
CA TYR A 29 12.27 -11.47 1.45
C TYR A 29 12.97 -10.11 1.38
N LYS A 30 12.24 -9.04 1.73
CA LYS A 30 12.76 -7.67 1.64
C LYS A 30 13.79 -7.35 2.71
N LEU A 31 13.61 -7.72 3.97
CA LEU A 31 14.57 -7.40 5.04
C LEU A 31 15.83 -8.25 4.96
N THR A 32 15.70 -9.51 4.55
CA THR A 32 16.83 -10.45 4.45
C THR A 32 17.66 -10.28 3.18
N GLY A 33 17.13 -9.57 2.16
CA GLY A 33 17.79 -9.43 0.86
C GLY A 33 17.78 -10.73 0.07
N HIS A 34 16.65 -11.44 0.07
CA HIS A 34 16.50 -12.67 -0.70
C HIS A 34 16.83 -12.44 -2.20
N PRO A 35 17.53 -13.35 -2.89
CA PRO A 35 17.94 -13.16 -4.29
C PRO A 35 16.79 -12.83 -5.24
N GLY A 36 15.61 -13.41 -5.00
CA GLY A 36 14.38 -13.06 -5.75
C GLY A 36 14.04 -11.57 -5.63
N SER A 37 14.03 -11.05 -4.40
CA SER A 37 13.74 -9.64 -4.12
C SER A 37 14.80 -8.70 -4.70
N VAL A 38 16.08 -9.04 -4.53
CA VAL A 38 17.21 -8.22 -5.01
C VAL A 38 17.26 -8.22 -6.54
N ASN A 39 17.35 -9.40 -7.16
CA ASN A 39 17.72 -9.51 -8.57
C ASN A 39 16.56 -9.22 -9.53
N TYR A 40 15.32 -9.47 -9.12
CA TYR A 40 14.16 -9.35 -10.02
C TYR A 40 13.28 -8.13 -9.75
N ILE A 41 13.38 -7.53 -8.56
CA ILE A 41 12.54 -6.39 -8.18
C ILE A 41 13.41 -5.15 -7.98
N PHE A 42 14.29 -5.15 -6.99
CA PHE A 42 14.90 -3.91 -6.52
C PHE A 42 16.16 -3.49 -7.28
N GLN A 43 16.99 -4.41 -7.76
CA GLN A 43 18.12 -4.05 -8.63
C GLN A 43 17.65 -3.52 -9.99
N PRO A 44 16.69 -4.15 -10.69
CA PRO A 44 16.12 -3.58 -11.91
C PRO A 44 15.54 -2.17 -11.71
N LEU A 45 14.90 -1.93 -10.56
CA LEU A 45 14.41 -0.60 -10.20
C LEU A 45 15.56 0.40 -9.99
N ALA A 46 16.58 0.03 -9.20
CA ALA A 46 17.74 0.89 -8.96
C ALA A 46 18.43 1.28 -10.28
N ASP A 47 18.60 0.31 -11.19
CA ASP A 47 19.16 0.52 -12.52
C ASP A 47 18.29 1.46 -13.36
N TRP A 48 16.96 1.27 -13.35
CA TRP A 48 16.00 2.12 -14.08
C TRP A 48 16.00 3.57 -13.60
N PHE A 49 16.19 3.80 -12.29
CA PHE A 49 16.35 5.14 -11.74
C PHE A 49 17.75 5.72 -11.94
N GLY A 50 18.69 4.97 -12.54
CA GLY A 50 20.07 5.40 -12.69
C GLY A 50 20.79 5.63 -11.37
N ILE A 51 20.37 4.93 -10.31
CA ILE A 51 20.95 5.05 -8.97
C ILE A 51 22.19 4.14 -8.92
N PRO A 52 23.43 4.68 -8.86
CA PRO A 52 24.65 3.86 -8.79
C PRO A 52 24.81 3.12 -7.45
N ALA A 53 23.93 3.39 -6.48
CA ALA A 53 23.89 2.69 -5.21
C ALA A 53 23.17 1.34 -5.36
N TYR A 54 23.83 0.28 -4.88
CA TYR A 54 23.28 -1.06 -4.66
C TYR A 54 21.84 -0.96 -4.13
N GLU A 55 20.91 -1.76 -4.66
CA GLU A 55 19.45 -1.62 -4.44
C GLU A 55 18.95 -1.49 -2.99
N LYS A 56 19.76 -1.96 -2.04
CA LYS A 56 19.43 -2.11 -0.61
C LYS A 56 18.76 -0.88 0.03
N PRO A 57 19.22 0.37 -0.13
CA PRO A 57 18.54 1.52 0.48
C PRO A 57 17.11 1.68 -0.03
N PHE A 58 16.88 1.42 -1.32
CA PHE A 58 15.56 1.53 -1.93
C PHE A 58 14.63 0.40 -1.45
N ARG A 59 15.13 -0.84 -1.40
CA ARG A 59 14.41 -1.98 -0.82
C ARG A 59 14.03 -1.75 0.64
N LEU A 60 14.97 -1.30 1.46
CA LEU A 60 14.73 -1.06 2.87
C LEU A 60 13.80 0.14 3.12
N ALA A 61 13.79 1.13 2.22
CA ALA A 61 12.82 2.22 2.26
C ALA A 61 11.39 1.70 2.02
N VAL A 62 11.19 0.89 0.97
CA VAL A 62 9.88 0.28 0.68
C VAL A 62 9.42 -0.62 1.83
N ALA A 63 10.29 -1.51 2.32
CA ALA A 63 10.04 -2.36 3.49
C ALA A 63 9.61 -1.54 4.73
N SER A 64 10.31 -0.45 5.03
CA SER A 64 9.98 0.42 6.16
C SER A 64 8.60 1.07 6.01
N LEU A 65 8.26 1.50 4.79
CA LEU A 65 6.95 2.10 4.49
C LEU A 65 5.82 1.07 4.53
N GLU A 66 6.05 -0.16 4.09
CA GLU A 66 5.09 -1.26 4.19
C GLU A 66 4.82 -1.63 5.65
N ILE A 67 5.85 -1.77 6.47
CA ILE A 67 5.71 -1.99 7.92
C ILE A 67 4.93 -0.84 8.57
N LEU A 68 5.26 0.41 8.23
CA LEU A 68 4.53 1.58 8.71
C LEU A 68 3.06 1.49 8.30
N ALA A 69 2.77 1.18 7.03
CA ALA A 69 1.41 1.04 6.54
C ALA A 69 0.64 -0.05 7.31
N SER A 70 1.25 -1.21 7.57
CA SER A 70 0.67 -2.30 8.38
C SER A 70 0.27 -1.84 9.78
N VAL A 71 1.14 -1.07 10.46
CA VAL A 71 0.82 -0.50 11.78
C VAL A 71 -0.33 0.50 11.66
N LEU A 72 -0.26 1.41 10.69
CA LEU A 72 -1.25 2.48 10.53
C LEU A 72 -2.66 1.93 10.22
N VAL A 73 -2.79 0.89 9.37
CA VAL A 73 -4.10 0.30 9.04
C VAL A 73 -4.73 -0.43 10.22
N LEU A 74 -3.93 -1.00 11.12
CA LEU A 74 -4.45 -1.73 12.28
C LEU A 74 -4.94 -0.78 13.39
N VAL A 75 -4.27 0.35 13.59
CA VAL A 75 -4.65 1.33 14.61
C VAL A 75 -5.82 2.19 14.11
N PRO A 76 -7.01 2.14 14.76
CA PRO A 76 -8.21 2.81 14.24
C PRO A 76 -8.08 4.32 14.03
N LEU A 77 -7.25 4.98 14.83
CA LEU A 77 -7.01 6.43 14.74
C LEU A 77 -6.21 6.85 13.49
N THR A 78 -5.40 5.94 12.94
CA THR A 78 -4.51 6.20 11.81
C THR A 78 -4.91 5.44 10.55
N ARG A 79 -6.01 4.69 10.60
CA ARG A 79 -6.38 3.71 9.60
C ARG A 79 -6.54 4.31 8.20
N ALA A 80 -7.14 5.50 8.10
CA ALA A 80 -7.24 6.21 6.82
C ALA A 80 -5.87 6.42 6.17
N TRP A 81 -4.86 6.82 6.96
CA TRP A 81 -3.50 7.09 6.48
C TRP A 81 -2.77 5.81 6.08
N GLY A 82 -2.97 4.72 6.81
CA GLY A 82 -2.48 3.41 6.40
C GLY A 82 -3.06 2.96 5.07
N GLY A 83 -4.37 3.19 4.85
CA GLY A 83 -5.03 2.91 3.58
C GLY A 83 -4.48 3.75 2.43
N LEU A 84 -4.26 5.06 2.64
CA LEU A 84 -3.65 5.94 1.64
C LEU A 84 -2.19 5.55 1.32
N LEU A 85 -1.39 5.20 2.34
CA LEU A 85 -0.02 4.75 2.14
C LEU A 85 0.03 3.44 1.35
N THR A 86 -0.88 2.51 1.65
CA THR A 86 -1.07 1.26 0.89
C THR A 86 -1.37 1.54 -0.57
N ILE A 87 -2.30 2.46 -0.86
CA ILE A 87 -2.61 2.87 -2.24
C ILE A 87 -1.36 3.42 -2.92
N GLY A 88 -0.59 4.28 -2.26
CA GLY A 88 0.65 4.84 -2.81
C GLY A 88 1.69 3.77 -3.16
N LEU A 89 1.97 2.88 -2.21
CA LEU A 89 2.93 1.78 -2.38
C LEU A 89 2.50 0.83 -3.51
N MET A 90 1.25 0.39 -3.51
CA MET A 90 0.74 -0.53 -4.53
C MET A 90 0.59 0.13 -5.89
N SER A 91 0.30 1.43 -5.96
CA SER A 91 0.34 2.19 -7.22
C SER A 91 1.75 2.18 -7.81
N GLY A 92 2.78 2.37 -6.98
CA GLY A 92 4.17 2.23 -7.38
C GLY A 92 4.48 0.82 -7.90
N ALA A 93 4.14 -0.21 -7.14
CA ALA A 93 4.34 -1.60 -7.54
C ALA A 93 3.66 -1.90 -8.89
N ILE A 94 2.37 -1.59 -9.04
CA ILE A 94 1.60 -1.80 -10.28
C ILE A 94 2.25 -1.05 -11.44
N PHE A 95 2.65 0.22 -11.24
CA PHE A 95 3.31 1.01 -12.26
C PHE A 95 4.62 0.34 -12.73
N PHE A 96 5.47 -0.10 -11.80
CA PHE A 96 6.76 -0.67 -12.16
C PHE A 96 6.69 -2.10 -12.70
N HIS A 97 5.64 -2.85 -12.38
CA HIS A 97 5.33 -4.14 -13.01
C HIS A 97 4.75 -3.99 -14.43
N THR A 98 4.13 -2.85 -14.77
CA THR A 98 3.45 -2.65 -16.06
C THR A 98 4.25 -1.81 -17.05
N ILE A 99 4.76 -0.66 -16.60
CA ILE A 99 5.49 0.32 -17.41
C ILE A 99 6.99 0.28 -17.08
N GLY A 100 7.33 -0.06 -15.84
CA GLY A 100 8.71 -0.12 -15.37
C GLY A 100 9.46 -1.41 -15.73
N PRO A 101 10.65 -1.61 -15.13
CA PRO A 101 11.60 -2.64 -15.55
C PRO A 101 11.28 -4.05 -15.03
N ILE A 102 10.30 -4.22 -14.13
CA ILE A 102 10.07 -5.48 -13.41
C ILE A 102 9.35 -6.51 -14.29
N GLY A 103 8.38 -6.05 -15.09
CA GLY A 103 7.46 -6.92 -15.81
C GLY A 103 6.38 -7.54 -14.92
N ILE A 104 5.30 -8.06 -15.54
CA ILE A 104 4.12 -8.56 -14.80
C ILE A 104 4.43 -9.87 -14.06
N ASP A 105 5.25 -10.73 -14.64
CA ASP A 105 5.58 -12.05 -14.11
C ASP A 105 7.11 -12.26 -14.07
N PRO A 106 7.83 -11.57 -13.17
CA PRO A 106 9.29 -11.61 -13.12
C PRO A 106 9.84 -12.99 -12.70
N TYR A 107 9.03 -13.82 -12.04
CA TYR A 107 9.43 -15.13 -11.54
C TYR A 107 8.90 -16.31 -12.37
N GLY A 108 8.00 -16.08 -13.32
CA GLY A 108 7.33 -17.16 -14.05
C GLY A 108 6.32 -17.93 -13.18
N ASP A 109 5.74 -17.27 -12.17
CA ASP A 109 4.79 -17.85 -11.20
C ASP A 109 3.32 -17.56 -11.56
N GLY A 110 3.09 -17.05 -12.78
CA GLY A 110 1.77 -16.64 -13.23
C GLY A 110 1.38 -15.23 -12.75
N GLY A 111 2.36 -14.41 -12.37
CA GLY A 111 2.17 -13.01 -11.97
C GLY A 111 1.51 -12.87 -10.61
N GLN A 112 1.88 -13.72 -9.65
CA GLN A 112 1.29 -13.74 -8.31
C GLN A 112 1.41 -12.38 -7.62
N LEU A 113 2.64 -11.84 -7.53
CA LEU A 113 2.88 -10.52 -6.93
C LEU A 113 2.05 -9.41 -7.56
N PHE A 114 1.88 -9.43 -8.88
CA PHE A 114 1.11 -8.39 -9.56
C PHE A 114 -0.38 -8.44 -9.21
N LYS A 115 -0.96 -9.65 -9.13
CA LYS A 115 -2.36 -9.85 -8.72
C LYS A 115 -2.57 -9.43 -7.27
N GLU A 116 -1.64 -9.80 -6.39
CA GLU A 116 -1.68 -9.41 -4.99
C GLU A 116 -1.54 -7.90 -4.81
N ALA A 117 -0.69 -7.23 -5.59
CA ALA A 117 -0.58 -5.77 -5.60
C ALA A 117 -1.90 -5.08 -5.98
N ILE A 118 -2.60 -5.57 -7.01
CA ILE A 118 -3.93 -5.05 -7.40
C ILE A 118 -4.96 -5.28 -6.30
N PHE A 119 -5.00 -6.48 -5.73
CA PHE A 119 -5.96 -6.81 -4.69
C PHE A 119 -5.73 -5.96 -3.43
N THR A 120 -4.47 -5.81 -3.02
CA THR A 120 -4.06 -4.99 -1.87
C THR A 120 -4.29 -3.50 -2.13
N TRP A 121 -4.13 -3.02 -3.36
CA TRP A 121 -4.52 -1.66 -3.76
C TRP A 121 -6.02 -1.43 -3.54
N CYS A 122 -6.87 -2.37 -3.98
CA CYS A 122 -8.32 -2.31 -3.76
C CYS A 122 -8.68 -2.31 -2.27
N MET A 123 -7.98 -3.11 -1.45
CA MET A 123 -8.16 -3.10 0.00
C MET A 123 -7.76 -1.74 0.61
N GLY A 124 -6.64 -1.16 0.18
CA GLY A 124 -6.21 0.18 0.59
C GLY A 124 -7.25 1.25 0.24
N ALA A 125 -7.80 1.19 -0.98
CA ALA A 125 -8.88 2.08 -1.44
C ALA A 125 -10.16 1.93 -0.61
N LEU A 126 -10.56 0.69 -0.29
CA LEU A 126 -11.69 0.42 0.58
C LEU A 126 -11.48 1.01 1.99
N VAL A 127 -10.30 0.82 2.58
CA VAL A 127 -9.96 1.37 3.90
C VAL A 127 -9.99 2.90 3.88
N ALA A 128 -9.33 3.53 2.90
CA ALA A 128 -9.31 4.99 2.76
C ALA A 128 -10.71 5.57 2.56
N TYR A 129 -11.55 4.91 1.75
CA TYR A 129 -12.93 5.34 1.53
C TYR A 129 -13.83 5.16 2.76
N ALA A 130 -13.72 4.03 3.47
CA ALA A 130 -14.47 3.77 4.70
C ALA A 130 -14.14 4.79 5.80
N HIS A 131 -12.91 5.28 5.84
CA HIS A 131 -12.40 6.23 6.82
C HIS A 131 -12.20 7.66 6.27
N ARG A 132 -12.76 7.99 5.09
CA ARG A 132 -12.60 9.29 4.39
C ARG A 132 -12.91 10.53 5.21
N GLN A 133 -13.76 10.41 6.24
CA GLN A 133 -14.09 11.52 7.13
C GLN A 133 -12.88 11.98 7.95
N GLU A 134 -11.96 11.06 8.29
CA GLU A 134 -10.70 11.40 8.96
C GLU A 134 -9.79 12.22 8.03
N ILE A 135 -9.77 11.87 6.74
CA ILE A 135 -9.03 12.60 5.70
C ILE A 135 -9.62 14.01 5.53
N PHE A 136 -10.94 14.12 5.38
CA PHE A 136 -11.61 15.40 5.23
C PHE A 136 -11.48 16.29 6.46
N ALA A 137 -11.50 15.72 7.67
CA ALA A 137 -11.30 16.46 8.91
C ALA A 137 -9.91 17.11 8.99
N VAL A 138 -8.90 16.52 8.36
CA VAL A 138 -7.57 17.13 8.24
C VAL A 138 -7.53 18.13 7.09
N ALA A 139 -8.08 17.79 5.92
CA ALA A 139 -8.14 18.68 4.76
C ALA A 139 -8.82 20.02 5.07
N SER A 140 -9.91 20.01 5.85
CA SER A 140 -10.61 21.23 6.26
C SER A 140 -9.77 22.16 7.14
N ARG A 141 -8.81 21.63 7.91
CA ARG A 141 -7.86 22.44 8.70
C ARG A 141 -6.91 23.25 7.82
N PHE A 142 -6.71 22.82 6.57
CA PHE A 142 -5.91 23.53 5.58
C PHE A 142 -6.75 24.42 4.65
N GLY A 143 -8.03 24.66 4.98
CA GLY A 143 -8.92 25.50 4.18
C GLY A 143 -9.38 24.86 2.86
N LEU A 144 -9.16 23.55 2.67
CA LEU A 144 -9.63 22.86 1.48
C LEU A 144 -11.15 22.65 1.55
N PRO A 145 -11.89 22.85 0.43
CA PRO A 145 -13.31 22.55 0.39
C PRO A 145 -13.53 21.04 0.59
N VAL A 146 -14.36 20.69 1.57
CA VAL A 146 -14.68 19.30 1.90
C VAL A 146 -16.18 19.03 1.73
N PRO A 147 -16.59 17.83 1.29
CA PRO A 147 -18.00 17.48 1.21
C PRO A 147 -18.70 17.61 2.57
N ALA A 148 -19.94 18.08 2.57
CA ALA A 148 -20.75 18.14 3.79
C ALA A 148 -20.86 16.76 4.45
N PRO A 149 -20.87 16.67 5.80
CA PRO A 149 -21.09 15.40 6.49
C PRO A 149 -22.38 14.75 6.01
N ARG A 150 -22.35 13.45 5.71
CA ARG A 150 -23.58 12.70 5.43
C ARG A 150 -24.36 12.56 6.74
N ILE A 151 -25.32 13.46 6.95
CA ILE A 151 -26.34 13.35 7.99
C ILE A 151 -27.43 12.40 7.49
N GLY A 152 -27.46 11.21 8.08
CA GLY A 152 -28.37 10.12 7.79
C GLY A 152 -28.15 8.96 8.75
#